data_AF-A0A6V7WE31-F1
#
_entry.id   AF-A0A6V7WE31-F1
#
_cell.length_a   1.000
_cell.length_b   1.000
_cell.length_c   1.000
_cell.angle_alpha   90.00
_cell.angle_beta   90.00
_cell.angle_gamma   90.00
#
_symmetry.space_group_name_H-M   'P 1'
#
loop_
_entity.id
_entity.type
_entity.pdbx_description
1 polymer ?
#
loop_
_entity_poly.entity_id
_entity_poly.type
_entity_poly.pdbx_seq_one_letter_code
_entity_poly.pdbx_strand_id
1 'polypeptide(L)'
;MFKFLLIILINLIIKTHSWDWKEYPSPRRTTYWYCGVSKPAYVCDPDGMLTDQKREEIVELVEEFKEKTKRPKSKFICTREGVRLIVALAKQRIRPESALSEKTHLCNATSWTSSCTHGIELNTNGFRYCYWMGSLVELDKDEYERINNADVKIK
;
A
#
# COMPACT_ATOMS: atom_id res chain seq x y z
N MET A 1 35.49 -18.46 23.19
CA MET A 1 34.09 -18.96 23.22
C MET A 1 33.05 -17.83 23.30
N PHE A 2 33.28 -16.73 24.03
CA PHE A 2 32.36 -15.57 24.11
C PHE A 2 32.01 -14.89 22.76
N LYS A 3 32.96 -14.81 21.82
CA LYS A 3 32.71 -14.19 20.49
C LYS A 3 31.68 -14.95 19.64
N PHE A 4 31.64 -16.28 19.73
CA PHE A 4 30.65 -17.10 19.01
C PHE A 4 29.24 -16.95 19.62
N LEU A 5 29.16 -16.85 20.96
CA LEU A 5 27.90 -16.61 21.65
C LEU A 5 27.31 -15.23 21.30
N LEU A 6 28.17 -14.20 21.19
CA LEU A 6 27.77 -12.85 20.79
C LEU A 6 27.22 -12.81 19.36
N ILE A 7 27.83 -13.53 18.42
CA ILE A 7 27.34 -13.61 17.02
C ILE A 7 25.99 -14.34 16.96
N ILE A 8 25.79 -15.41 17.73
CA ILE A 8 24.50 -16.12 17.81
C ILE A 8 23.43 -15.22 18.44
N LEU A 9 23.75 -14.47 19.48
CA LEU A 9 22.85 -13.49 20.11
C LEU A 9 22.48 -12.33 19.17
N ILE A 10 23.44 -11.82 18.38
CA ILE A 10 23.17 -10.76 17.39
C ILE A 10 22.25 -11.27 16.27
N ASN A 11 22.42 -12.52 15.83
CA ASN A 11 21.53 -13.13 14.83
C ASN A 11 20.13 -13.46 15.38
N LEU A 12 19.99 -13.78 16.67
CA LEU A 12 18.70 -13.97 17.35
C LEU A 12 17.91 -12.67 17.55
N ILE A 13 18.57 -11.50 17.47
CA ILE A 13 17.95 -10.18 17.59
C ILE A 13 17.61 -9.57 16.23
N ILE A 14 17.77 -10.31 15.12
CA ILE A 14 17.12 -9.94 13.85
C ILE A 14 15.62 -10.25 14.01
N LYS A 15 14.95 -9.46 14.85
CA LYS A 15 13.51 -9.33 14.81
C LYS A 15 13.20 -8.83 13.43
N THR A 16 12.65 -9.72 12.62
CA THR A 16 11.93 -9.34 11.42
C THR A 16 10.88 -8.31 11.81
N HIS A 17 11.13 -7.04 11.52
CA HIS A 17 10.18 -5.98 11.79
C HIS A 17 8.97 -6.21 10.88
N SER A 18 7.82 -6.47 11.50
CA SER A 18 6.55 -6.65 10.81
C SER A 18 5.55 -5.64 11.36
N TRP A 19 5.02 -4.81 10.46
CA TRP A 19 4.03 -3.81 10.80
C TRP A 19 2.72 -4.44 11.24
N ASP A 20 2.13 -3.93 12.32
CA ASP A 20 0.71 -4.07 12.58
C ASP A 20 -0.05 -3.01 11.76
N TRP A 21 -1.21 -3.34 11.19
CA TRP A 21 -1.98 -2.39 10.40
C TRP A 21 -2.34 -1.10 11.16
N LYS A 22 -2.46 -1.16 12.50
CA LYS A 22 -2.74 0.00 13.36
C LYS A 22 -1.54 0.93 13.51
N GLU A 23 -0.34 0.37 13.39
CA GLU A 23 0.93 1.07 13.61
C GLU A 23 1.57 1.52 12.28
N TYR A 24 1.10 1.00 11.15
CA TYR A 24 1.62 1.33 9.84
C TYR A 24 1.36 2.81 9.49
N PRO A 25 2.40 3.60 9.17
CA PRO A 25 2.31 5.06 9.11
C PRO A 25 1.50 5.54 7.91
N SER A 26 0.56 6.45 8.11
CA SER A 26 -0.23 6.99 6.99
C SER A 26 0.57 8.02 6.18
N PRO A 27 0.59 7.92 4.83
CA PRO A 27 1.22 8.90 3.96
C PRO A 27 0.41 10.19 3.82
N ARG A 28 -0.81 10.25 4.41
CA ARG A 28 -1.74 11.38 4.28
C ARG A 28 -1.87 12.22 5.55
N ARG A 29 -1.41 11.71 6.69
CA ARG A 29 -1.51 12.38 8.00
C ARG A 29 -0.18 13.00 8.40
N THR A 30 -0.13 13.61 9.57
CA THR A 30 1.07 14.20 10.19
C THR A 30 2.26 13.25 10.31
N THR A 31 2.07 11.96 10.05
CA THR A 31 3.06 10.89 9.99
C THR A 31 3.64 10.64 8.59
N TYR A 32 3.32 11.44 7.57
CA TYR A 32 3.74 11.20 6.19
C TYR A 32 5.27 11.08 6.03
N TRP A 33 6.05 11.72 6.89
CA TRP A 33 7.50 11.66 6.83
C TRP A 33 8.06 10.27 7.17
N TYR A 34 7.35 9.45 7.97
CA TYR A 34 7.74 8.06 8.23
C TYR A 34 7.68 7.20 6.96
N CYS A 35 6.89 7.62 5.97
CA CYS A 35 6.76 6.96 4.68
C CYS A 35 7.89 7.29 3.69
N GLY A 36 8.85 8.14 4.11
CA GLY A 36 9.93 8.62 3.26
C GLY A 36 9.51 9.67 2.22
N VAL A 37 8.32 10.24 2.33
CA VAL A 37 7.84 11.33 1.46
C VAL A 37 8.02 12.69 2.13
N SER A 38 8.32 13.72 1.34
CA SER A 38 8.58 15.08 1.83
C SER A 38 7.30 15.88 2.15
N LYS A 39 6.15 15.40 1.66
CA LYS A 39 4.82 16.01 1.82
C LYS A 39 3.75 14.91 1.85
N PRO A 40 2.53 15.20 2.31
CA PRO A 40 1.43 14.25 2.21
C PRO A 40 1.25 13.73 0.79
N ALA A 41 1.18 12.41 0.64
CA ALA A 41 1.13 11.69 -0.62
C ALA A 41 0.28 10.42 -0.51
N TYR A 42 0.28 9.59 -1.56
CA TYR A 42 -0.44 8.32 -1.63
C TYR A 42 0.50 7.12 -1.72
N VAL A 43 1.77 7.28 -1.36
CA VAL A 43 2.77 6.21 -1.35
C VAL A 43 3.42 6.19 0.02
N CYS A 44 3.53 5.00 0.62
CA CYS A 44 4.22 4.82 1.88
C CYS A 44 5.25 3.70 1.85
N ASP A 45 6.49 4.05 2.16
CA ASP A 45 7.62 3.11 2.21
C ASP A 45 8.45 3.33 3.50
N PRO A 46 7.93 2.92 4.67
CA PRO A 46 8.61 3.14 5.94
C PRO A 46 9.81 2.19 6.17
N ASP A 47 9.88 1.10 5.40
CA ASP A 47 11.00 0.16 5.46
C ASP A 47 12.16 0.53 4.53
N GLY A 48 12.02 1.58 3.72
CA GLY A 48 13.03 2.07 2.79
C GLY A 48 13.34 1.06 1.68
N MET A 49 12.32 0.39 1.15
CA MET A 49 12.45 -0.53 0.02
C MET A 49 12.80 0.19 -1.28
N LEU A 50 12.48 1.47 -1.38
CA LEU A 50 12.71 2.32 -2.53
C LEU A 50 13.81 3.35 -2.25
N THR A 51 14.54 3.70 -3.29
CA THR A 51 15.31 4.95 -3.29
C THR A 51 14.35 6.14 -3.33
N ASP A 52 14.81 7.31 -2.86
CA ASP A 52 13.97 8.52 -2.86
C ASP A 52 13.50 8.89 -4.28
N GLN A 53 14.37 8.73 -5.29
CA GLN A 53 14.00 8.92 -6.70
C GLN A 53 12.88 7.96 -7.11
N LYS A 54 13.00 6.68 -6.77
CA LYS A 54 11.98 5.69 -7.17
C LYS A 54 10.66 5.93 -6.46
N ARG A 55 10.71 6.41 -5.22
CA ARG A 55 9.53 6.79 -4.46
C ARG A 55 8.80 7.96 -5.13
N GLU A 56 9.52 9.00 -5.56
CA GLU A 56 8.92 10.14 -6.27
C GLU A 56 8.32 9.71 -7.61
N GLU A 57 8.99 8.84 -8.38
CA GLU A 57 8.43 8.27 -9.62
C GLU A 57 7.08 7.58 -9.37
N ILE A 58 6.95 6.80 -8.30
CA ILE A 58 5.67 6.13 -7.97
C ILE A 58 4.62 7.15 -7.52
N VAL A 59 5.01 8.20 -6.78
CA VAL A 59 4.09 9.28 -6.41
C VAL A 59 3.51 9.95 -7.66
N GLU A 60 4.34 10.25 -8.66
CA GLU A 60 3.90 10.81 -9.94
C GLU A 60 2.96 9.85 -10.70
N LEU A 61 3.32 8.56 -10.78
CA LEU A 61 2.50 7.54 -11.44
C LEU A 61 1.10 7.41 -10.81
N VAL A 62 1.03 7.50 -9.48
CA VAL A 62 -0.24 7.43 -8.74
C VAL A 62 -1.12 8.66 -9.01
N GLU A 63 -0.54 9.86 -9.11
CA GLU A 63 -1.31 11.05 -9.49
C GLU A 63 -1.73 11.02 -10.97
N GLU A 64 -0.86 10.52 -11.87
CA GLU A 64 -1.19 10.35 -13.28
C GLU A 64 -2.33 9.34 -13.47
N PHE A 65 -2.35 8.24 -12.71
CA PHE A 65 -3.43 7.25 -12.73
C PHE A 65 -4.79 7.87 -12.42
N LYS A 66 -4.86 8.77 -11.44
CA LYS A 66 -6.09 9.49 -11.12
C LYS A 66 -6.57 10.34 -12.29
N GLU A 67 -5.69 11.12 -12.91
CA GLU A 67 -6.10 11.96 -14.05
C GLU A 67 -6.50 11.10 -15.26
N LYS A 68 -5.85 9.96 -15.50
CA LYS A 68 -6.22 9.00 -16.56
C LYS A 68 -7.58 8.36 -16.35
N THR A 69 -7.98 8.13 -15.09
CA THR A 69 -9.27 7.50 -14.76
C THR A 69 -10.42 8.51 -14.66
N LYS A 70 -10.13 9.81 -14.74
CA LYS A 70 -11.10 10.90 -14.65
C LYS A 70 -11.96 10.99 -15.91
N ARG A 71 -13.28 10.99 -15.72
CA ARG A 71 -14.31 11.14 -16.76
C ARG A 71 -15.27 12.28 -16.36
N PRO A 72 -14.96 13.56 -16.68
CA PRO A 72 -15.68 14.73 -16.17
C PRO A 72 -17.20 14.74 -16.39
N LYS A 73 -17.68 14.03 -17.42
CA LYS A 73 -19.11 13.92 -17.76
C LYS A 73 -19.84 12.75 -17.06
N SER A 74 -19.15 11.97 -16.23
CA SER A 74 -19.75 10.84 -15.52
C SER A 74 -20.78 11.29 -14.49
N LYS A 75 -21.84 10.50 -14.33
CA LYS A 75 -22.83 10.65 -13.26
C LYS A 75 -22.31 10.17 -11.91
N PHE A 76 -21.25 9.35 -11.90
CA PHE A 76 -20.63 8.82 -10.70
C PHE A 76 -19.48 9.72 -10.24
N ILE A 77 -19.47 10.11 -8.96
CA ILE A 77 -18.51 11.07 -8.39
C ILE A 77 -17.07 10.59 -8.59
N CYS A 78 -16.76 9.32 -8.30
CA CYS A 78 -15.40 8.81 -8.40
C CYS A 78 -14.89 8.70 -9.82
N THR A 79 -15.74 8.27 -10.74
CA THR A 79 -15.39 8.31 -12.16
C THR A 79 -15.22 9.75 -12.63
N ARG A 80 -15.99 10.71 -12.10
CA ARG A 80 -15.89 12.12 -12.47
C ARG A 80 -14.62 12.79 -11.95
N GLU A 81 -14.17 12.42 -10.76
CA GLU A 81 -12.99 13.01 -10.10
C GLU A 81 -11.68 12.26 -10.38
N GLY A 82 -11.78 11.03 -10.87
CA GLY A 82 -10.66 10.11 -11.02
C GLY A 82 -10.50 9.22 -9.79
N VAL A 83 -10.09 7.97 -10.03
CA VAL A 83 -9.82 6.98 -8.99
C VAL A 83 -8.40 7.18 -8.47
N ARG A 84 -8.26 7.34 -7.15
CA ARG A 84 -6.96 7.46 -6.50
C ARG A 84 -6.43 6.08 -6.16
N LEU A 85 -5.14 5.88 -6.39
CA LEU A 85 -4.43 4.71 -5.89
C LEU A 85 -3.67 5.10 -4.61
N ILE A 86 -3.60 4.22 -3.62
CA ILE A 86 -2.71 4.33 -2.47
C ILE A 86 -1.80 3.10 -2.41
N VAL A 87 -0.51 3.32 -2.22
CA VAL A 87 0.51 2.26 -2.27
C VAL A 87 1.18 2.15 -0.90
N ALA A 88 1.13 0.98 -0.30
CA ALA A 88 1.81 0.62 0.93
C ALA A 88 2.96 -0.35 0.59
N LEU A 89 4.19 -0.02 0.94
CA LEU A 89 5.37 -0.86 0.77
C LEU A 89 5.88 -1.32 2.14
N ALA A 90 6.07 -2.62 2.30
CA ALA A 90 6.64 -3.17 3.53
C ALA A 90 7.51 -4.37 3.21
N LYS A 91 8.66 -4.50 3.87
CA LYS A 91 9.56 -5.66 3.69
C LYS A 91 8.82 -6.95 4.03
N GLN A 92 7.97 -6.91 5.05
CA GLN A 92 7.12 -8.02 5.43
C GLN A 92 5.67 -7.66 5.27
N ARG A 93 4.87 -8.70 5.06
CA ARG A 93 3.41 -8.60 5.01
C ARG A 93 2.90 -7.85 6.24
N ILE A 94 2.10 -6.81 6.01
CA ILE A 94 1.49 -6.03 7.09
C ILE A 94 0.44 -6.91 7.75
N ARG A 95 0.54 -7.07 9.08
CA ARG A 95 -0.34 -7.98 9.83
C ARG A 95 -1.78 -7.47 9.77
N PRO A 96 -2.73 -8.28 9.25
CA PRO A 96 -4.14 -7.89 9.17
C PRO A 96 -4.79 -7.85 10.56
N GLU A 97 -5.99 -7.27 10.66
CA GLU A 97 -6.75 -7.22 11.92
C GLU A 97 -7.14 -8.61 12.43
N SER A 98 -7.37 -9.56 11.52
CA SER A 98 -7.60 -10.96 11.84
C SER A 98 -6.81 -11.88 10.90
N ALA A 99 -6.32 -13.01 11.41
CA ALA A 99 -5.60 -14.00 10.61
C ALA A 99 -6.44 -14.62 9.48
N LEU A 100 -7.77 -14.48 9.56
CA LEU A 100 -8.73 -14.93 8.55
C LEU A 100 -8.99 -13.87 7.47
N SER A 101 -8.52 -12.63 7.66
CA SER A 101 -8.66 -11.56 6.68
C SER A 101 -7.45 -11.57 5.74
N GLU A 102 -7.66 -12.06 4.51
CA GLU A 102 -6.66 -11.93 3.44
C GLU A 102 -6.44 -10.47 3.02
N LYS A 103 -7.41 -9.60 3.32
CA LYS A 103 -7.41 -8.17 2.98
C LYS A 103 -6.63 -7.36 4.00
N THR A 104 -5.78 -6.46 3.52
CA THR A 104 -5.10 -5.50 4.39
C THR A 104 -6.09 -4.42 4.87
N HIS A 105 -6.13 -4.18 6.18
CA HIS A 105 -7.06 -3.21 6.80
C HIS A 105 -6.67 -1.75 6.54
N LEU A 106 -5.52 -1.52 5.89
CA LEU A 106 -5.09 -0.19 5.47
C LEU A 106 -6.16 0.52 4.64
N CYS A 107 -6.89 -0.19 3.77
CA CYS A 107 -7.95 0.41 2.98
C CYS A 107 -9.20 0.82 3.77
N ASN A 108 -9.41 0.25 4.96
CA ASN A 108 -10.55 0.59 5.82
C ASN A 108 -10.19 1.65 6.87
N ALA A 109 -8.90 1.91 7.06
CA ALA A 109 -8.44 2.96 7.94
C ALA A 109 -8.73 4.34 7.33
N THR A 110 -9.55 5.14 8.01
CA THR A 110 -9.84 6.55 7.65
C THR A 110 -8.60 7.44 7.64
N SER A 111 -7.46 6.92 8.09
CA SER A 111 -6.16 7.58 7.95
C SER A 111 -5.51 7.38 6.59
N TRP A 112 -5.94 6.40 5.81
CA TRP A 112 -5.37 6.03 4.51
C TRP A 112 -6.31 6.38 3.36
N THR A 113 -7.61 6.15 3.55
CA THR A 113 -8.57 6.27 2.45
C THR A 113 -9.44 7.52 2.55
N SER A 114 -9.81 8.02 1.37
CA SER A 114 -10.96 8.90 1.17
C SER A 114 -11.91 8.24 0.19
N SER A 115 -13.05 8.86 -0.11
CA SER A 115 -13.87 8.47 -1.26
C SER A 115 -13.00 8.28 -2.50
N CYS A 116 -13.34 7.30 -3.34
CA CYS A 116 -12.67 7.04 -4.62
C CYS A 116 -11.22 6.56 -4.54
N THR A 117 -10.82 5.89 -3.45
CA THR A 117 -9.46 5.37 -3.26
C THR A 117 -9.40 3.85 -3.33
N HIS A 118 -8.50 3.31 -4.14
CA HIS A 118 -8.11 1.91 -4.19
C HIS A 118 -6.72 1.76 -3.56
N GLY A 119 -6.44 0.67 -2.84
CA GLY A 119 -5.14 0.45 -2.20
C GLY A 119 -4.43 -0.80 -2.68
N ILE A 120 -3.11 -0.72 -2.75
CA ILE A 120 -2.21 -1.84 -3.04
C ILE A 120 -1.17 -1.90 -1.92
N GLU A 121 -0.97 -3.08 -1.36
CA GLU A 121 0.17 -3.42 -0.53
C GLU A 121 1.18 -4.20 -1.36
N LEU A 122 2.43 -3.77 -1.37
CA LEU A 122 3.57 -4.45 -1.98
C LEU A 122 4.52 -4.90 -0.88
N ASN A 123 4.94 -6.16 -0.92
CA ASN A 123 5.96 -6.68 -0.03
C ASN A 123 6.92 -7.62 -0.77
N THR A 124 7.95 -8.12 -0.10
CA THR A 124 8.95 -9.00 -0.73
C THR A 124 8.37 -10.32 -1.24
N ASN A 125 7.18 -10.72 -0.77
CA ASN A 125 6.52 -11.97 -1.14
C ASN A 125 5.46 -11.77 -2.23
N GLY A 126 5.27 -10.56 -2.76
CA GLY A 126 4.28 -10.24 -3.79
C GLY A 126 3.43 -9.02 -3.44
N PHE A 127 2.22 -8.95 -4.00
CA PHE A 127 1.30 -7.83 -3.75
C PHE A 127 -0.02 -8.32 -3.14
N ARG A 128 -0.77 -7.39 -2.53
CA ARG A 128 -2.15 -7.57 -2.11
C ARG A 128 -2.95 -6.36 -2.51
N TYR A 129 -4.13 -6.58 -3.09
CA TYR A 129 -5.05 -5.51 -3.42
C TYR A 129 -6.09 -5.32 -2.30
N CYS A 130 -6.44 -4.07 -1.99
CA CYS A 130 -7.56 -3.74 -1.12
C CYS A 130 -8.40 -2.60 -1.71
N TYR A 131 -9.70 -2.63 -1.43
CA TYR A 131 -10.64 -1.64 -1.94
C TYR A 131 -11.59 -1.19 -0.83
N TRP A 132 -11.94 0.09 -0.84
CA TRP A 132 -12.97 0.65 0.03
C TRP A 132 -14.30 0.71 -0.73
N MET A 133 -15.30 -0.06 -0.29
CA MET A 133 -16.62 -0.24 -0.94
C MET A 133 -17.61 0.93 -0.76
N GLY A 134 -17.16 2.15 -0.44
CA GLY A 134 -18.11 3.24 -0.20
C GLY A 134 -18.49 4.05 -1.45
N SER A 135 -17.93 3.75 -2.61
CA SER A 135 -18.32 4.43 -3.86
C SER A 135 -18.13 3.50 -5.05
N LEU A 136 -19.24 3.23 -5.75
CA LEU A 136 -19.40 2.41 -6.95
C LEU A 136 -18.42 2.79 -8.07
N VAL A 137 -17.16 2.39 -7.93
CA VAL A 137 -16.31 2.03 -9.05
C VAL A 137 -16.46 0.51 -9.12
N GLU A 138 -17.43 0.03 -9.87
CA GLU A 138 -17.38 -1.34 -10.35
C GLU A 138 -16.14 -1.40 -11.24
N LEU A 139 -15.02 -1.90 -10.69
CA LEU A 139 -14.11 -2.63 -11.54
C LEU A 139 -14.96 -3.73 -12.16
N ASP A 140 -14.97 -3.79 -13.49
CA ASP A 140 -15.55 -4.92 -14.20
C ASP A 140 -15.02 -6.20 -13.55
N LYS A 141 -15.89 -7.18 -13.31
CA LYS A 141 -15.52 -8.43 -12.66
C LYS A 141 -14.34 -9.08 -13.38
N ASP A 142 -14.25 -8.94 -14.70
CA ASP A 142 -13.14 -9.45 -15.50
C ASP A 142 -11.85 -8.65 -15.29
N GLU A 143 -11.93 -7.35 -14.98
CA GLU A 143 -10.78 -6.51 -14.63
C GLU A 143 -10.28 -6.83 -13.21
N TYR A 144 -11.22 -7.06 -12.28
CA TYR A 144 -10.92 -7.59 -10.94
C TYR A 144 -10.24 -8.96 -11.00
N GLU A 145 -10.79 -9.90 -11.76
CA GLU A 145 -10.21 -11.24 -11.94
C GLU A 145 -8.87 -11.17 -12.66
N ARG A 146 -8.67 -10.27 -13.62
CA ARG A 146 -7.35 -10.06 -14.26
C ARG A 146 -6.30 -9.55 -13.29
N ILE A 147 -6.63 -8.57 -12.44
CA ILE A 147 -5.71 -8.05 -11.42
C ILE A 147 -5.42 -9.12 -10.36
N ASN A 148 -6.43 -9.85 -9.92
CA ASN A 148 -6.29 -10.91 -8.92
C ASN A 148 -5.56 -12.16 -9.46
N ASN A 149 -5.66 -12.44 -10.76
CA ASN A 149 -4.93 -13.53 -11.42
C ASN A 149 -3.54 -13.12 -11.92
N ALA A 150 -3.21 -11.82 -11.93
CA ALA A 150 -1.85 -11.34 -12.17
C ALA A 150 -0.90 -11.70 -11.00
N ASP A 151 -1.47 -12.10 -9.86
CA ASP A 151 -0.79 -12.59 -8.64
C ASP A 151 0.00 -13.91 -8.82
N VAL A 152 0.11 -14.44 -10.05
CA VAL A 152 0.76 -15.73 -10.34
C VAL A 152 2.04 -15.62 -11.19
N LYS A 153 2.43 -14.43 -11.69
CA LYS A 153 3.61 -14.32 -12.56
C LYS A 153 4.46 -13.08 -12.31
N ILE A 154 5.13 -13.05 -11.17
CA ILE A 154 6.40 -12.32 -11.06
C ILE A 154 7.43 -13.39 -10.66
N LYS A 155 8.14 -13.91 -11.67
CA LYS A 155 9.30 -14.78 -11.50
C LYS A 155 10.55 -13.95 -11.20
#